data_AF-A0A3S3MQ26-F1
#
_entry.id   AF-A0A3S3MQ26-F1
#
_cell.length_a   1.000
_cell.length_b   1.000
_cell.length_c   1.000
_cell.angle_alpha   90.00
_cell.angle_beta   90.00
_cell.angle_gamma   90.00
#
_symmetry.space_group_name_H-M   'P 1'
#
loop_
_entity.id
_entity.type
_entity.pdbx_description
1 polymer ?
#
loop_
_entity_poly.entity_id
_entity_poly.type
_entity_poly.pdbx_seq_one_letter_code
_entity_poly.pdbx_strand_id
1 'polypeptide(L)'
;MKEWRATSMRLSSSEEEGGSSWRESKSKKRRDGGERSREYKKVAYARQGDFFSSKIQSASSMGRSLIPILCGELANLEKDVESRKSAMKALKSYVRDLDAREIPVFLAQLSERKGPGQTDEYTITLYEILARVHGHNIVPHIDNIMSTIVTTLKSSAGSFTLHQACSKVVPAIAKHGIDPSIPGGEKAEIIRSLCSPLCDILTGPSETVAAGAALCLKALVESDGWQFAPDDVVNDICCELWRLWRRS
;
A
#
# COMPACT_ATOMS: atom_id res chain seq x y z
N MET A 1 -0.99 -23.53 15.98
CA MET A 1 -1.99 -22.68 15.29
C MET A 1 -3.33 -23.40 15.44
N LYS A 2 -4.29 -22.79 16.15
CA LYS A 2 -5.51 -23.38 16.78
C LYS A 2 -5.35 -23.70 18.27
N GLU A 3 -5.29 -22.65 19.06
CA GLU A 3 -5.69 -22.55 20.46
C GLU A 3 -5.66 -21.04 20.75
N TRP A 4 -6.49 -20.52 21.66
CA TRP A 4 -6.78 -19.09 21.92
C TRP A 4 -8.10 -18.50 21.39
N ARG A 5 -9.15 -19.32 21.20
CA ARG A 5 -10.54 -18.80 21.15
C ARG A 5 -11.53 -19.80 21.75
N ALA A 6 -11.50 -19.97 23.07
CA ALA A 6 -12.53 -20.75 23.76
C ALA A 6 -12.62 -20.44 25.26
N THR A 7 -12.63 -19.17 25.69
CA THR A 7 -13.02 -18.83 27.06
C THR A 7 -13.47 -17.38 27.16
N SER A 8 -14.77 -17.12 27.01
CA SER A 8 -15.51 -16.15 27.84
C SER A 8 -16.97 -16.11 27.37
N MET A 9 -17.71 -17.16 27.70
CA MET A 9 -19.16 -17.09 27.80
C MET A 9 -19.52 -17.57 29.20
N ARG A 10 -20.38 -16.78 29.83
CA ARG A 10 -21.30 -17.12 30.93
C ARG A 10 -20.90 -16.58 32.32
N LEU A 11 -21.34 -15.34 32.56
CA LEU A 11 -22.11 -15.02 33.77
C LEU A 11 -23.43 -14.39 33.31
N SER A 12 -24.53 -14.96 33.80
CA SER A 12 -25.92 -14.71 33.42
C SER A 12 -26.53 -13.48 34.11
N SER A 13 -27.51 -12.88 33.40
CA SER A 13 -28.85 -12.39 33.84
C SER A 13 -28.94 -11.46 35.08
N SER A 14 -29.74 -10.41 35.15
CA SER A 14 -31.00 -9.99 34.50
C SER A 14 -31.11 -8.45 34.59
N GLU A 15 -31.86 -7.81 33.70
CA GLU A 15 -33.02 -6.89 33.95
C GLU A 15 -32.87 -5.82 32.83
N GLU A 16 -33.86 -5.30 32.09
CA GLU A 16 -35.28 -5.04 32.28
C GLU A 16 -35.92 -4.79 30.90
N GLU A 17 -37.23 -5.04 30.79
CA GLU A 17 -38.06 -4.77 29.60
C GLU A 17 -38.48 -3.29 29.51
N GLY A 18 -38.62 -2.75 28.28
CA GLY A 18 -39.45 -1.58 28.01
C GLY A 18 -38.97 -0.69 26.87
N GLY A 19 -39.72 -0.65 25.75
CA GLY A 19 -39.65 0.48 24.80
C GLY A 19 -39.53 0.18 23.30
N SER A 20 -40.36 -0.72 22.77
CA SER A 20 -40.39 -1.05 21.33
C SER A 20 -41.62 -0.46 20.65
N SER A 21 -41.60 0.82 20.24
CA SER A 21 -42.63 1.34 19.31
C SER A 21 -42.26 2.64 18.56
N TRP A 22 -41.42 3.51 19.12
CA TRP A 22 -41.14 4.83 18.49
C TRP A 22 -39.83 4.93 17.66
N ARG A 23 -39.04 3.85 17.53
CA ARG A 23 -37.73 3.86 16.81
C ARG A 23 -37.77 3.35 15.37
N GLU A 24 -38.84 2.72 14.91
CA GLU A 24 -38.90 2.10 13.58
C GLU A 24 -39.06 3.15 12.45
N SER A 25 -39.82 4.22 12.69
CA SER A 25 -40.24 5.15 11.62
C SER A 25 -39.20 6.21 11.24
N LYS A 26 -38.22 6.52 12.11
CA LYS A 26 -37.11 7.45 11.77
C LYS A 26 -35.91 6.76 11.12
N SER A 27 -35.79 5.44 11.24
CA SER A 27 -34.68 4.66 10.67
C SER A 27 -34.84 4.39 9.17
N LYS A 28 -36.08 4.35 8.65
CA LYS A 28 -36.32 4.06 7.23
C LYS A 28 -36.05 5.27 6.32
N LYS A 29 -36.38 6.49 6.77
CA LYS A 29 -36.17 7.73 5.99
C LYS A 29 -34.70 8.19 5.90
N ARG A 30 -33.84 7.74 6.82
CA ARG A 30 -32.38 8.02 6.80
C ARG A 30 -31.57 7.06 5.92
N ARG A 31 -32.07 5.85 5.64
CA ARG A 31 -31.38 4.88 4.76
C ARG A 31 -31.50 5.26 3.28
N ASP A 32 -32.69 5.59 2.79
CA ASP A 32 -32.90 5.96 1.37
C ASP A 32 -32.14 7.24 0.94
N GLY A 33 -32.07 8.25 1.81
CA GLY A 33 -31.34 9.48 1.51
C GLY A 33 -29.80 9.29 1.46
N GLY A 34 -29.27 8.42 2.33
CA GLY A 34 -27.85 8.09 2.37
C GLY A 34 -27.41 7.20 1.21
N GLU A 35 -28.26 6.28 0.78
CA GLU A 35 -28.00 5.36 -0.32
C GLU A 35 -28.03 6.07 -1.67
N ARG A 36 -29.03 6.94 -1.90
CA ARG A 36 -29.10 7.79 -3.09
C ARG A 36 -27.93 8.78 -3.16
N SER A 37 -27.49 9.37 -2.04
CA SER A 37 -26.30 10.24 -1.99
C SER A 37 -24.99 9.47 -2.25
N ARG A 38 -24.87 8.22 -1.80
CA ARG A 38 -23.75 7.33 -2.14
C ARG A 38 -23.77 6.93 -3.61
N GLU A 39 -24.94 6.70 -4.19
CA GLU A 39 -25.11 6.35 -5.62
C GLU A 39 -24.76 7.54 -6.52
N TYR A 40 -25.27 8.74 -6.23
CA TYR A 40 -24.89 9.97 -6.94
C TYR A 40 -23.39 10.27 -6.83
N LYS A 41 -22.79 10.06 -5.65
CA LYS A 41 -21.34 10.18 -5.46
C LYS A 41 -20.59 9.12 -6.26
N LYS A 42 -21.00 7.84 -6.25
CA LYS A 42 -20.40 6.77 -7.08
C LYS A 42 -20.44 7.10 -8.57
N VAL A 43 -21.57 7.62 -9.06
CA VAL A 43 -21.75 8.01 -10.47
C VAL A 43 -20.92 9.25 -10.83
N ALA A 44 -20.84 10.25 -9.95
CA ALA A 44 -19.95 11.40 -10.14
C ALA A 44 -18.47 11.00 -10.11
N TYR A 45 -18.09 10.10 -9.20
CA TYR A 45 -16.75 9.53 -9.14
C TYR A 45 -16.43 8.70 -10.39
N ALA A 46 -17.37 7.91 -10.92
CA ALA A 46 -17.20 7.16 -12.17
C ALA A 46 -16.92 8.13 -13.32
N ARG A 47 -17.78 9.15 -13.49
CA ARG A 47 -17.63 10.20 -14.51
C ARG A 47 -16.31 10.96 -14.44
N GLN A 48 -15.75 11.18 -13.24
CA GLN A 48 -14.48 11.89 -13.09
C GLN A 48 -13.26 10.99 -13.36
N GLY A 49 -13.34 9.70 -13.01
CA GLY A 49 -12.37 8.70 -13.45
C GLY A 49 -12.39 8.52 -14.97
N ASP A 50 -13.58 8.49 -15.55
CA ASP A 50 -13.79 8.42 -17.00
C ASP A 50 -13.27 9.69 -17.70
N PHE A 51 -13.44 10.87 -17.08
CA PHE A 51 -12.90 12.13 -17.59
C PHE A 51 -11.37 12.17 -17.54
N PHE A 52 -10.76 11.66 -16.46
CA PHE A 52 -9.31 11.58 -16.33
C PHE A 52 -8.70 10.54 -17.28
N SER A 53 -9.26 9.33 -17.36
CA SER A 53 -8.88 8.33 -18.36
C SER A 53 -9.10 8.85 -19.78
N SER A 54 -10.17 9.59 -20.05
CA SER A 54 -10.39 10.23 -21.36
C SER A 54 -9.36 11.32 -21.66
N LYS A 55 -8.95 12.11 -20.66
CA LYS A 55 -7.90 13.13 -20.80
C LYS A 55 -6.51 12.53 -21.00
N ILE A 56 -6.23 11.38 -20.39
CA ILE A 56 -5.02 10.58 -20.61
C ILE A 56 -5.04 9.94 -21.99
N GLN A 57 -6.13 9.31 -22.40
CA GLN A 57 -6.28 8.72 -23.74
C GLN A 57 -6.17 9.79 -24.84
N SER A 58 -6.71 10.99 -24.62
CA SER A 58 -6.58 12.13 -25.53
C SER A 58 -5.17 12.73 -25.54
N ALA A 59 -4.47 12.77 -24.40
CA ALA A 59 -3.08 13.25 -24.33
C ALA A 59 -2.10 12.24 -24.94
N SER A 60 -2.34 10.94 -24.74
CA SER A 60 -1.61 9.83 -25.35
C SER A 60 -1.81 9.81 -26.87
N SER A 61 -3.04 9.99 -27.37
CA SER A 61 -3.29 10.03 -28.83
C SER A 61 -2.77 11.31 -29.51
N MET A 62 -2.56 12.40 -28.74
CA MET A 62 -1.98 13.65 -29.24
C MET A 62 -0.46 13.79 -29.01
N GLY A 63 0.24 12.74 -28.56
CA GLY A 63 1.69 12.78 -28.35
C GLY A 63 2.16 13.81 -27.32
N ARG A 64 1.28 14.21 -26.38
CA ARG A 64 1.60 15.16 -25.31
C ARG A 64 2.11 14.40 -24.10
N SER A 65 3.15 14.90 -23.44
CA SER A 65 3.67 14.26 -22.24
C SER A 65 2.57 14.16 -21.18
N LEU A 66 2.36 12.96 -20.62
CA LEU A 66 1.39 12.70 -19.55
C LEU A 66 1.85 13.27 -18.19
N ILE A 67 3.11 13.72 -18.15
CA ILE A 67 3.82 14.26 -17.00
C ILE A 67 3.10 15.46 -16.35
N PRO A 68 2.63 16.50 -17.07
CA PRO A 68 1.99 17.66 -16.43
C PRO A 68 0.64 17.30 -15.79
N ILE A 69 -0.07 16.32 -16.34
CA ILE A 69 -1.34 15.82 -15.79
C ILE A 69 -1.06 15.03 -14.51
N LEU A 70 -0.06 14.16 -14.54
CA LEU A 70 0.42 13.41 -13.37
C LEU A 70 0.89 14.35 -12.25
N CYS A 71 1.75 15.33 -12.55
CA CYS A 71 2.23 16.31 -11.57
C CYS A 71 1.07 17.13 -10.98
N GLY A 72 0.06 17.47 -11.79
CA GLY A 72 -1.14 18.16 -11.34
C GLY A 72 -1.95 17.36 -10.31
N GLU A 73 -2.15 16.05 -10.54
CA GLU A 73 -2.85 15.20 -9.57
C GLU A 73 -2.01 14.92 -8.33
N LEU A 74 -0.69 14.77 -8.47
CA LEU A 74 0.21 14.66 -7.32
C LEU A 74 0.21 15.93 -6.47
N ALA A 75 0.02 17.11 -7.06
CA ALA A 75 -0.16 18.38 -6.33
C ALA A 75 -1.54 18.47 -5.65
N ASN A 76 -2.57 17.84 -6.23
CA ASN A 76 -3.91 17.79 -5.63
C ASN A 76 -3.99 16.95 -4.34
N LEU A 77 -3.02 16.06 -4.09
CA LEU A 77 -2.94 15.26 -2.86
C LEU A 77 -2.75 16.11 -1.59
N GLU A 78 -2.11 17.29 -1.72
CA GLU A 78 -1.84 18.22 -0.61
C GLU A 78 -2.99 19.19 -0.31
N LYS A 79 -4.05 19.18 -1.12
CA LYS A 79 -5.19 20.09 -0.96
C LYS A 79 -6.21 19.52 0.03
N ASP A 80 -7.48 19.86 -0.17
CA ASP A 80 -8.60 19.40 0.65
C ASP A 80 -8.89 17.90 0.47
N VAL A 81 -9.70 17.35 1.39
CA VAL A 81 -10.03 15.91 1.46
C VAL A 81 -10.72 15.41 0.18
N GLU A 82 -11.55 16.23 -0.46
CA GLU A 82 -12.27 15.83 -1.68
C GLU A 82 -11.34 15.83 -2.88
N SER A 83 -10.52 16.87 -3.03
CA SER A 83 -9.44 16.92 -4.04
C SER A 83 -8.48 15.74 -3.91
N ARG A 84 -8.06 15.40 -2.69
CA ARG A 84 -7.17 14.27 -2.42
C ARG A 84 -7.78 12.93 -2.80
N LYS A 85 -9.06 12.72 -2.46
CA LYS A 85 -9.78 11.49 -2.81
C LYS A 85 -9.96 11.34 -4.32
N SER A 86 -10.27 12.44 -5.01
CA SER A 86 -10.39 12.47 -6.47
C SER A 86 -9.04 12.20 -7.14
N ALA A 87 -7.98 12.89 -6.71
CA ALA A 87 -6.63 12.70 -7.20
C ALA A 87 -6.13 11.27 -6.99
N MET A 88 -6.34 10.69 -5.80
CA MET A 88 -5.96 9.30 -5.56
C MET A 88 -6.73 8.32 -6.45
N LYS A 89 -8.01 8.60 -6.76
CA LYS A 89 -8.76 7.77 -7.71
C LYS A 89 -8.19 7.87 -9.12
N ALA A 90 -7.89 9.09 -9.56
CA ALA A 90 -7.29 9.38 -10.85
C ALA A 90 -5.93 8.68 -11.00
N LEU A 91 -5.03 8.83 -10.02
CA LEU A 91 -3.71 8.20 -9.99
C LEU A 91 -3.81 6.67 -10.01
N LYS A 92 -4.76 6.07 -9.28
CA LYS A 92 -4.99 4.61 -9.33
C LYS A 92 -5.45 4.14 -10.71
N SER A 93 -6.25 4.95 -11.42
CA SER A 93 -6.65 4.64 -12.80
C SER A 93 -5.47 4.74 -13.75
N TYR A 94 -4.66 5.80 -13.62
CA TYR A 94 -3.46 5.99 -14.43
C TYR A 94 -2.46 4.85 -14.27
N VAL A 95 -2.16 4.42 -13.04
CA VAL A 95 -1.25 3.28 -12.79
C VAL A 95 -1.74 1.99 -13.43
N ARG A 96 -3.06 1.81 -13.58
CA ARG A 96 -3.64 0.63 -14.25
C ARG A 96 -3.45 0.66 -15.77
N ASP A 97 -3.50 1.85 -16.35
CA ASP A 97 -3.40 2.07 -17.80
C ASP A 97 -1.97 2.44 -18.25
N LEU A 98 -1.01 2.49 -17.32
CA LEU A 98 0.38 2.88 -17.55
C LEU A 98 1.12 1.87 -18.44
N ASP A 99 1.94 2.31 -19.39
CA ASP A 99 2.80 1.40 -20.16
C ASP A 99 4.03 1.01 -19.33
N ALA A 100 4.51 -0.23 -19.47
CA ALA A 100 5.73 -0.71 -18.82
C ALA A 100 6.95 0.20 -19.09
N ARG A 101 7.01 0.83 -20.27
CA ARG A 101 8.07 1.78 -20.66
C ARG A 101 8.01 3.11 -19.91
N GLU A 102 6.85 3.47 -19.38
CA GLU A 102 6.62 4.71 -18.65
C GLU A 102 6.82 4.54 -17.13
N ILE A 103 6.93 3.29 -16.64
CA ILE A 103 7.18 2.97 -15.23
C ILE A 103 8.40 3.73 -14.67
N PRO A 104 9.58 3.75 -15.32
CA PRO A 104 10.75 4.44 -14.76
C PRO A 104 10.50 5.94 -14.56
N VAL A 105 9.81 6.58 -15.51
CA VAL A 105 9.47 8.01 -15.45
C VAL A 105 8.47 8.27 -14.34
N PHE A 106 7.45 7.42 -14.21
CA PHE A 106 6.47 7.50 -13.12
C PHE A 106 7.12 7.36 -11.75
N LEU A 107 8.03 6.38 -11.58
CA LEU A 107 8.77 6.18 -10.34
C LEU A 107 9.67 7.37 -9.99
N ALA A 108 10.36 7.95 -10.98
CA ALA A 108 11.17 9.15 -10.78
C ALA A 108 10.32 10.31 -10.25
N GLN A 109 9.16 10.56 -10.87
CA GLN A 109 8.21 11.61 -10.44
C GLN A 109 7.67 11.39 -9.02
N LEU A 110 7.41 10.13 -8.62
CA LEU A 110 7.03 9.82 -7.25
C LEU A 110 8.18 10.06 -6.26
N SER A 111 9.42 9.76 -6.65
CA SER A 111 10.62 9.91 -5.80
C SER A 111 11.09 11.36 -5.63
N GLU A 112 10.93 12.20 -6.67
CA GLU A 112 11.33 13.62 -6.66
C GLU A 112 10.48 14.45 -5.69
N ARG A 113 9.31 13.95 -5.33
CA ARG A 113 8.34 14.63 -4.48
C ARG A 113 8.77 14.58 -3.01
N LYS A 114 9.69 15.45 -2.62
CA LYS A 114 10.07 15.68 -1.22
C LYS A 114 9.06 16.61 -0.53
N GLY A 115 8.04 16.03 0.11
CA GLY A 115 7.15 16.75 1.01
C GLY A 115 6.80 15.87 2.22
N PRO A 116 7.11 16.28 3.47
CA PRO A 116 6.91 15.42 4.62
C PRO A 116 5.41 15.20 4.92
N GLY A 117 4.98 13.93 5.08
CA GLY A 117 3.70 13.60 5.72
C GLY A 117 2.76 12.74 4.87
N GLN A 118 1.46 13.10 4.84
CA GLN A 118 0.36 12.30 4.25
C GLN A 118 0.58 11.88 2.79
N THR A 119 1.40 12.63 2.04
CA THR A 119 1.75 12.27 0.67
C THR A 119 2.53 10.96 0.60
N ASP A 120 3.40 10.69 1.57
CA ASP A 120 4.23 9.49 1.58
C ASP A 120 3.36 8.22 1.64
N GLU A 121 2.26 8.24 2.41
CA GLU A 121 1.32 7.11 2.48
C GLU A 121 0.65 6.83 1.11
N TYR A 122 0.32 7.87 0.35
CA TYR A 122 -0.26 7.72 -0.98
C TYR A 122 0.77 7.22 -1.99
N THR A 123 2.00 7.72 -1.94
CA THR A 123 3.11 7.24 -2.78
C THR A 123 3.38 5.76 -2.53
N ILE A 124 3.44 5.34 -1.27
CA ILE A 124 3.61 3.93 -0.88
C ILE A 124 2.44 3.07 -1.39
N THR A 125 1.20 3.56 -1.26
CA THR A 125 0.02 2.87 -1.80
C THR A 125 0.05 2.74 -3.33
N LEU A 126 0.61 3.72 -4.05
CA LEU A 126 0.76 3.63 -5.50
C LEU A 126 1.79 2.57 -5.90
N TYR A 127 2.88 2.40 -5.14
CA TYR A 127 3.83 1.30 -5.38
C TYR A 127 3.18 -0.08 -5.20
N GLU A 128 2.29 -0.26 -4.21
CA GLU A 128 1.52 -1.51 -4.07
C GLU A 128 0.72 -1.81 -5.34
N ILE A 129 0.00 -0.80 -5.85
CA ILE A 129 -0.86 -0.97 -7.03
C ILE A 129 -0.01 -1.20 -8.28
N LEU A 130 1.11 -0.50 -8.40
CA LEU A 130 2.07 -0.68 -9.49
C LEU A 130 2.57 -2.14 -9.53
N ALA A 131 2.98 -2.70 -8.39
CA ALA A 131 3.39 -4.09 -8.29
C ALA A 131 2.28 -5.06 -8.73
N ARG A 132 1.05 -4.80 -8.31
CA ARG A 132 -0.11 -5.67 -8.63
C ARG A 132 -0.52 -5.64 -10.10
N VAL A 133 -0.38 -4.50 -10.76
CA VAL A 133 -0.77 -4.32 -12.17
C VAL A 133 0.34 -4.77 -13.10
N HIS A 134 1.58 -4.36 -12.83
CA HIS A 134 2.70 -4.52 -13.76
C HIS A 134 3.55 -5.75 -13.49
N GLY A 135 3.38 -6.40 -12.33
CA GLY A 135 3.98 -7.68 -12.01
C GLY A 135 5.48 -7.72 -12.28
N HIS A 136 5.95 -8.64 -13.11
CA HIS A 136 7.38 -8.79 -13.42
C HIS A 136 8.06 -7.51 -13.96
N ASN A 137 7.32 -6.61 -14.63
CA ASN A 137 7.89 -5.37 -15.17
C ASN A 137 8.42 -4.41 -14.09
N ILE A 138 8.06 -4.60 -12.82
CA ILE A 138 8.58 -3.78 -11.71
C ILE A 138 9.90 -4.31 -11.13
N VAL A 139 10.31 -5.54 -11.47
CA VAL A 139 11.53 -6.18 -10.95
C VAL A 139 12.79 -5.33 -11.14
N PRO A 140 13.03 -4.72 -12.32
CA PRO A 140 14.19 -3.85 -12.54
C PRO A 140 14.22 -2.57 -11.69
N HIS A 141 13.13 -2.29 -10.96
CA HIS A 141 12.95 -1.07 -10.19
C HIS A 141 12.76 -1.31 -8.69
N ILE A 142 12.92 -2.55 -8.23
CA ILE A 142 12.75 -2.92 -6.81
C ILE A 142 13.66 -2.09 -5.92
N ASP A 143 14.94 -1.91 -6.28
CA ASP A 143 15.89 -1.16 -5.47
C ASP A 143 15.47 0.30 -5.27
N ASN A 144 14.92 0.93 -6.30
CA ASN A 144 14.41 2.30 -6.21
C ASN A 144 13.18 2.39 -5.29
N ILE A 145 12.26 1.44 -5.43
CA ILE A 145 11.05 1.35 -4.60
C ILE A 145 11.45 1.10 -3.13
N MET A 146 12.36 0.17 -2.87
CA MET A 146 12.82 -0.17 -1.53
C MET A 146 13.61 0.97 -0.89
N SER A 147 14.47 1.67 -1.65
CA SER A 147 15.16 2.88 -1.19
C SER A 147 14.16 3.96 -0.75
N THR A 148 13.09 4.13 -1.52
CA THR A 148 12.01 5.07 -1.16
C THR A 148 11.29 4.62 0.10
N ILE A 149 10.90 3.34 0.21
CA ILE A 149 10.28 2.77 1.43
C ILE A 149 11.15 3.01 2.66
N VAL A 150 12.45 2.71 2.59
CA VAL A 150 13.40 2.92 3.69
C VAL A 150 13.49 4.40 4.07
N THR A 151 13.59 5.29 3.08
CA THR A 151 13.66 6.73 3.32
C THR A 151 12.38 7.26 3.97
N THR A 152 11.24 6.77 3.51
CA THR A 152 9.92 7.06 4.08
C THR A 152 9.79 6.55 5.51
N LEU A 153 10.22 5.31 5.81
CA LEU A 153 10.24 4.77 7.17
C LEU A 153 11.11 5.64 8.10
N LYS A 154 12.31 6.03 7.66
CA LYS A 154 13.21 6.93 8.42
C LYS A 154 12.61 8.31 8.68
N SER A 155 11.83 8.84 7.74
CA SER A 155 11.23 10.19 7.83
C SER A 155 9.85 10.19 8.50
N SER A 156 9.25 9.03 8.73
CA SER A 156 7.85 8.84 9.16
C SER A 156 7.53 9.24 10.59
N ALA A 157 8.55 9.57 11.41
CA ALA A 157 8.44 9.75 12.86
C ALA A 157 7.70 8.60 13.58
N GLY A 158 7.69 7.38 13.02
CA GLY A 158 7.03 6.21 13.61
C GLY A 158 5.53 6.09 13.28
N SER A 159 5.05 6.69 12.19
CA SER A 159 3.65 6.59 11.78
C SER A 159 3.22 5.14 11.52
N PHE A 160 2.29 4.64 12.33
CA PHE A 160 1.76 3.28 12.21
C PHE A 160 1.02 3.05 10.88
N THR A 161 0.28 4.04 10.37
CA THR A 161 -0.43 3.91 9.09
C THR A 161 0.56 3.76 7.93
N LEU A 162 1.68 4.47 8.01
CA LEU A 162 2.74 4.39 7.02
C LEU A 162 3.47 3.04 7.09
N HIS A 163 3.76 2.54 8.30
CA HIS A 163 4.33 1.20 8.48
C HIS A 163 3.43 0.12 7.87
N GLN A 164 2.10 0.21 8.09
CA GLN A 164 1.13 -0.70 7.46
C GLN A 164 1.04 -0.54 5.94
N ALA A 165 1.24 0.66 5.40
CA ALA A 165 1.27 0.86 3.96
C ALA A 165 2.52 0.18 3.36
N CYS A 166 3.69 0.42 3.96
CA CYS A 166 4.96 -0.17 3.51
C CYS A 166 4.90 -1.71 3.53
N SER A 167 4.28 -2.29 4.57
CA SER A 167 4.18 -3.74 4.70
C SER A 167 3.26 -4.42 3.71
N LYS A 168 2.47 -3.66 2.94
CA LYS A 168 1.66 -4.21 1.84
C LYS A 168 2.42 -4.23 0.52
N VAL A 169 3.34 -3.27 0.33
CA VAL A 169 4.11 -3.15 -0.90
C VAL A 169 5.06 -4.34 -1.04
N VAL A 170 5.84 -4.64 -0.02
CA VAL A 170 6.86 -5.70 -0.03
C VAL A 170 6.28 -7.08 -0.42
N PRO A 171 5.21 -7.59 0.22
CA PRO A 171 4.59 -8.86 -0.20
C PRO A 171 3.87 -8.76 -1.54
N ALA A 172 3.34 -7.59 -1.94
CA ALA A 172 2.77 -7.42 -3.27
C ALA A 172 3.83 -7.56 -4.37
N ILE A 173 5.02 -6.99 -4.17
CA ILE A 173 6.15 -7.16 -5.09
C ILE A 173 6.56 -8.63 -5.16
N ALA A 174 6.74 -9.30 -4.01
CA ALA A 174 7.12 -10.70 -4.00
C ALA A 174 6.07 -11.59 -4.70
N LYS A 175 4.78 -11.31 -4.49
CA LYS A 175 3.68 -12.11 -5.08
C LYS A 175 3.50 -11.89 -6.58
N HIS A 176 3.63 -10.66 -7.04
CA HIS A 176 3.30 -10.29 -8.43
C HIS A 176 4.53 -10.10 -9.32
N GLY A 177 5.69 -9.77 -8.74
CA GLY A 177 6.96 -9.62 -9.45
C GLY A 177 7.66 -10.97 -9.74
N ILE A 178 7.40 -11.99 -8.91
CA ILE A 178 7.94 -13.34 -9.12
C ILE A 178 7.03 -14.08 -10.11
N ASP A 179 7.50 -14.17 -11.35
CA ASP A 179 6.83 -14.98 -12.38
C ASP A 179 7.15 -16.47 -12.16
N PRO A 180 6.18 -17.39 -12.23
CA PRO A 180 6.45 -18.83 -12.12
C PRO A 180 7.47 -19.36 -13.14
N SER A 181 7.58 -18.72 -14.31
CA SER A 181 8.43 -19.13 -15.44
C SER A 181 9.90 -18.75 -15.32
N ILE A 182 10.28 -17.80 -14.45
CA ILE A 182 11.68 -17.42 -14.26
C ILE A 182 12.44 -18.49 -13.46
N PRO A 183 13.75 -18.67 -13.68
CA PRO A 183 14.55 -19.63 -12.95
C PRO A 183 14.62 -19.29 -11.45
N GLY A 184 14.74 -20.32 -10.60
CA GLY A 184 14.71 -20.16 -9.14
C GLY A 184 15.74 -19.19 -8.57
N GLY A 185 16.91 -19.07 -9.22
CA GLY A 185 17.95 -18.11 -8.81
C GLY A 185 17.49 -16.65 -8.90
N GLU A 186 16.74 -16.28 -9.93
CA GLU A 186 16.19 -14.92 -10.07
C GLU A 186 15.07 -14.66 -9.06
N LYS A 187 14.27 -15.69 -8.72
CA LYS A 187 13.25 -15.59 -7.67
C LYS A 187 13.88 -15.29 -6.31
N ALA A 188 14.98 -15.98 -6.00
CA ALA A 188 15.73 -15.77 -4.76
C ALA A 188 16.35 -14.36 -4.72
N GLU A 189 16.84 -13.85 -5.86
CA GLU A 189 17.41 -12.51 -5.94
C GLU A 189 16.36 -11.42 -5.70
N ILE A 190 15.15 -11.58 -6.24
CA ILE A 190 14.04 -10.66 -5.95
C ILE A 190 13.75 -10.59 -4.44
N ILE A 191 13.71 -11.73 -3.76
CA ILE A 191 13.52 -11.77 -2.30
C ILE A 191 14.70 -11.10 -1.58
N ARG A 192 15.94 -11.34 -2.03
CA ARG A 192 17.13 -10.72 -1.45
C ARG A 192 17.10 -9.19 -1.59
N SER A 193 16.75 -8.65 -2.76
CA SER A 193 16.61 -7.20 -2.98
C SER A 193 15.52 -6.56 -2.10
N LEU A 194 14.46 -7.30 -1.78
CA LEU A 194 13.43 -6.83 -0.85
C LEU A 194 13.89 -6.88 0.62
N CYS A 195 14.62 -7.92 1.02
CA CYS A 195 14.99 -8.16 2.41
C CYS A 195 16.23 -7.36 2.85
N SER A 196 17.25 -7.26 2.00
CA SER A 196 18.53 -6.61 2.31
C SER A 196 18.37 -5.20 2.92
N PRO A 197 17.69 -4.24 2.26
CA PRO A 197 17.55 -2.89 2.80
C PRO A 197 16.69 -2.82 4.08
N LEU A 198 15.80 -3.80 4.31
CA LEU A 198 15.00 -3.88 5.53
C LEU A 198 15.83 -4.42 6.70
N CYS A 199 16.69 -5.42 6.46
CA CYS A 199 17.60 -5.95 7.46
C CYS A 199 18.61 -4.87 7.89
N ASP A 200 19.14 -4.10 6.94
CA ASP A 200 20.07 -3.00 7.23
C ASP A 200 19.50 -2.00 8.24
N ILE A 201 18.24 -1.56 8.04
CA ILE A 201 17.61 -0.61 8.97
C ILE A 201 17.12 -1.24 10.26
N LEU A 202 16.88 -2.56 10.27
CA LEU A 202 16.51 -3.31 11.47
C LEU A 202 17.64 -3.31 12.52
N THR A 203 18.89 -3.27 12.07
CA THR A 203 20.08 -3.17 12.95
C THR A 203 20.35 -1.76 13.46
N GLY A 204 19.64 -0.77 12.93
CA GLY A 204 19.84 0.65 13.21
C GLY A 204 19.44 1.08 14.63
N PRO A 205 19.77 2.32 15.03
CA PRO A 205 19.54 2.82 16.38
C PRO A 205 18.08 3.22 16.67
N SER A 206 17.22 3.32 15.65
CA SER A 206 15.85 3.81 15.81
C SER A 206 14.85 2.66 15.93
N GLU A 207 14.29 2.48 17.12
CA GLU A 207 13.29 1.45 17.41
C GLU A 207 12.02 1.60 16.57
N THR A 208 11.59 2.83 16.27
CA THR A 208 10.40 3.09 15.45
C THR A 208 10.60 2.66 14.00
N VAL A 209 11.77 2.97 13.42
CA VAL A 209 12.14 2.54 12.07
C VAL A 209 12.33 1.02 12.02
N ALA A 210 12.97 0.44 13.04
CA ALA A 210 13.13 -1.01 13.17
C ALA A 210 11.78 -1.72 13.28
N ALA A 211 10.81 -1.17 14.02
CA ALA A 211 9.45 -1.71 14.10
C ALA A 211 8.73 -1.70 12.74
N GLY A 212 8.90 -0.63 11.95
CA GLY A 212 8.37 -0.58 10.59
C GLY A 212 9.00 -1.62 9.65
N ALA A 213 10.32 -1.79 9.73
CA ALA A 213 11.07 -2.79 8.97
C ALA A 213 10.64 -4.23 9.35
N ALA A 214 10.55 -4.50 10.65
CA ALA A 214 10.07 -5.78 11.17
C ALA A 214 8.64 -6.10 10.69
N LEU A 215 7.76 -5.09 10.62
CA LEU A 215 6.38 -5.27 10.13
C LEU A 215 6.36 -5.62 8.63
N CYS A 216 7.24 -5.00 7.83
CA CYS A 216 7.41 -5.33 6.41
C CYS A 216 7.95 -6.76 6.21
N LEU A 217 9.00 -7.13 6.96
CA LEU A 217 9.59 -8.47 6.91
C LEU A 217 8.59 -9.54 7.35
N LYS A 218 7.85 -9.30 8.43
CA LYS A 218 6.79 -10.21 8.89
C LYS A 218 5.76 -10.44 7.78
N ALA A 219 5.27 -9.37 7.15
CA ALA A 219 4.27 -9.48 6.08
C ALA A 219 4.80 -10.23 4.86
N LEU A 220 6.09 -10.09 4.55
CA LEU A 220 6.75 -10.85 3.49
C LEU A 220 6.86 -12.34 3.84
N VAL A 221 7.29 -12.68 5.06
CA VAL A 221 7.40 -14.08 5.55
C VAL A 221 6.04 -14.78 5.57
N GLU A 222 4.97 -14.04 5.89
CA GLU A 222 3.59 -14.56 5.85
C GLU A 222 3.01 -14.67 4.42
N SER A 223 3.74 -14.23 3.40
CA SER A 223 3.26 -14.21 2.00
C SER A 223 3.67 -15.45 1.22
N ASP A 224 2.88 -15.78 0.18
CA ASP A 224 3.14 -16.90 -0.73
C ASP A 224 4.50 -16.79 -1.45
N GLY A 225 5.04 -15.58 -1.61
CA GLY A 225 6.33 -15.33 -2.26
C GLY A 225 7.52 -15.79 -1.43
N TRP A 226 7.35 -15.99 -0.12
CA TRP A 226 8.43 -16.38 0.79
C TRP A 226 9.00 -17.78 0.52
N GLN A 227 8.24 -18.65 -0.16
CA GLN A 227 8.70 -20.00 -0.51
C GLN A 227 9.98 -20.00 -1.38
N PHE A 228 10.32 -18.86 -1.99
CA PHE A 228 11.50 -18.69 -2.83
C PHE A 228 12.67 -18.04 -2.08
N ALA A 229 12.54 -17.77 -0.77
CA ALA A 229 13.60 -17.18 0.03
C ALA A 229 14.78 -18.14 0.14
N PRO A 230 16.01 -17.69 -0.16
CA PRO A 230 17.20 -18.51 0.00
C PRO A 230 17.63 -18.58 1.47
N ASP A 231 18.31 -19.66 1.86
CA ASP A 231 18.67 -19.95 3.25
C ASP A 231 19.50 -18.84 3.92
N ASP A 232 20.34 -18.13 3.15
CA ASP A 232 21.12 -16.99 3.66
C ASP A 232 20.20 -15.85 4.14
N VAL A 233 19.18 -15.49 3.35
CA VAL A 233 18.23 -14.44 3.73
C VAL A 233 17.39 -14.86 4.95
N VAL A 234 17.00 -16.14 5.03
CA VAL A 234 16.29 -16.68 6.20
C VAL A 234 17.15 -16.58 7.46
N ASN A 235 18.44 -16.95 7.35
CA ASN A 235 19.38 -16.88 8.46
C ASN A 235 19.62 -15.44 8.90
N ASP A 236 19.81 -14.51 7.98
CA ASP A 236 20.02 -13.09 8.28
C ASP A 236 18.84 -12.50 9.06
N ILE A 237 17.61 -12.71 8.59
CA ILE A 237 16.40 -12.23 9.30
C ILE A 237 16.29 -12.89 10.68
N CYS A 238 16.51 -14.20 10.78
CA CYS A 238 16.47 -14.89 12.08
C CYS A 238 17.51 -14.32 13.05
N CYS A 239 18.73 -14.08 12.58
CA CYS A 239 19.80 -13.47 13.37
C CYS A 239 19.43 -12.06 13.82
N GLU A 240 18.90 -11.21 12.93
CA GLU A 240 18.55 -9.84 13.30
C GLU A 240 17.34 -9.75 14.23
N LEU A 241 16.31 -10.55 14.00
CA LEU A 241 15.17 -10.63 14.91
C LEU A 241 15.58 -11.14 16.29
N TRP A 242 16.50 -12.10 16.36
CA TRP A 242 17.04 -12.56 17.63
C TRP A 242 17.84 -11.47 18.35
N ARG A 243 18.65 -10.70 17.62
CA ARG A 243 19.40 -9.55 18.19
C ARG A 243 18.45 -8.47 18.71
N LEU A 244 17.37 -8.16 18.01
CA LEU A 244 16.35 -7.23 18.48
C LEU A 244 15.67 -7.73 19.74
N TRP A 245 15.24 -9.00 19.77
CA TRP A 245 14.58 -9.57 20.94
C TRP A 245 15.47 -9.55 22.19
N ARG A 246 16.78 -9.67 22.04
CA ARG A 246 17.73 -9.57 23.16
C ARG A 246 17.92 -8.14 23.69
N ARG A 247 17.57 -7.11 22.91
CA ARG A 247 17.73 -5.69 23.29
C ARG A 247 16.48 -5.11 23.97
N SER A 248 15.31 -5.71 23.78
CA SER A 248 14.02 -5.34 24.42
C SER A 248 13.84 -6.01 25.77
#